data_AF-A0A830BYK7-F1
#
_entry.id   AF-A0A830BYK7-F1
#
_cell.length_a   1.000
_cell.length_b   1.000
_cell.length_c   1.000
_cell.angle_alpha   90.00
_cell.angle_beta   90.00
_cell.angle_gamma   90.00
#
_symmetry.space_group_name_H-M   'P 1'
#
loop_
_entity.id
_entity.type
_entity.pdbx_description
1 polymer ?
#
loop_
_entity_poly.entity_id
_entity_poly.type
_entity_poly.pdbx_seq_one_letter_code
_entity_poly.pdbx_strand_id
1 'polypeptide(L)'
;MRPSDTDKPPYVVRVEKIEADHRNNAKVRVRWYYRPEESIGGRRQFHGAKELFLSDHFDIQSAHTIEGKCIVHTFKNYTKLENVGAEDYFV
;
A
#
# COMPACT_ATOMS: atom_id res chain seq x y z
N MET A 1 -5.61 -1.07 -3.08
CA MET A 1 -6.02 -2.40 -3.59
C MET A 1 -7.20 -2.84 -2.74
N ARG A 2 -8.26 -3.33 -3.39
CA ARG A 2 -9.52 -3.63 -2.72
C ARG A 2 -9.32 -4.69 -1.64
N PRO A 3 -9.81 -4.46 -0.41
CA PRO A 3 -9.78 -5.47 0.64
C PRO A 3 -10.89 -6.49 0.44
N SER A 4 -10.68 -7.71 0.94
CA SER A 4 -11.72 -8.75 0.95
C SER A 4 -12.88 -8.39 1.88
N ASP A 5 -12.59 -7.61 2.92
CA ASP A 5 -13.55 -7.06 3.89
C ASP A 5 -13.76 -5.58 3.58
N THR A 6 -14.99 -5.22 3.21
CA THR A 6 -15.34 -3.86 2.76
C THR A 6 -15.28 -2.81 3.86
N ASP A 7 -15.28 -3.21 5.13
CA ASP A 7 -15.16 -2.30 6.26
C ASP A 7 -13.71 -1.86 6.50
N LYS A 8 -12.75 -2.49 5.83
CA LYS A 8 -11.33 -2.15 5.94
C LYS A 8 -10.93 -1.08 4.92
N PRO A 9 -9.97 -0.22 5.28
CA PRO A 9 -9.40 0.70 4.30
C PRO A 9 -8.68 -0.09 3.19
N PRO A 10 -8.57 0.49 1.97
CA PRO A 10 -7.81 -0.14 0.90
C PRO A 10 -6.37 -0.45 1.31
N TYR A 11 -5.89 -1.61 0.88
CA TYR A 11 -4.52 -2.02 1.09
C TYR A 11 -3.56 -1.23 0.21
N VAL A 12 -2.36 -0.97 0.73
CA VAL A 12 -1.29 -0.30 0.00
C VAL A 12 -0.24 -1.33 -0.41
N VAL A 13 0.17 -1.29 -1.67
CA VAL A 13 1.12 -2.24 -2.25
C VAL A 13 2.13 -1.51 -3.13
N ARG A 14 3.35 -2.03 -3.21
CA ARG A 14 4.32 -1.69 -4.25
C ARG A 14 4.18 -2.68 -5.39
N VAL A 15 4.00 -2.18 -6.62
CA VAL A 15 4.02 -3.04 -7.81
C VAL A 15 5.48 -3.34 -8.16
N GLU A 16 5.86 -4.60 -8.14
CA GLU A 16 7.19 -5.08 -8.52
C GLU A 16 7.27 -5.42 -10.00
N LYS A 17 6.20 -6.04 -10.54
CA LYS A 17 6.13 -6.45 -11.95
C LYS A 17 4.68 -6.48 -12.42
N ILE A 18 4.46 -6.13 -13.67
CA ILE A 18 3.17 -6.28 -14.36
C ILE A 18 3.36 -7.31 -15.47
N GLU A 19 2.48 -8.30 -15.53
CA GLU A 19 2.50 -9.37 -16.53
C GLU A 19 1.11 -9.50 -17.14
N ALA A 20 1.04 -9.53 -18.47
CA ALA A 20 -0.20 -9.76 -19.21
C ALA A 20 -0.14 -11.13 -19.89
N ASP A 21 -1.21 -11.91 -19.77
CA ASP A 21 -1.33 -13.16 -20.52
C ASP A 21 -1.85 -12.92 -21.96
N HIS A 22 -1.77 -13.95 -22.80
CA HIS A 22 -2.26 -13.91 -24.19
C HIS A 22 -3.78 -13.70 -24.31
N ARG A 23 -4.52 -13.79 -23.20
CA ARG A 23 -5.97 -13.55 -23.12
C ARG A 23 -6.28 -12.17 -22.52
N ASN A 24 -5.27 -11.29 -22.44
CA ASN A 24 -5.37 -9.93 -21.92
C ASN A 24 -5.74 -9.85 -20.42
N ASN A 25 -5.55 -10.93 -19.65
CA ASN A 25 -5.63 -10.85 -18.19
C ASN A 25 -4.31 -10.31 -17.65
N ALA A 26 -4.36 -9.14 -17.04
CA ALA A 26 -3.21 -8.54 -16.37
C ALA A 26 -3.12 -9.00 -14.91
N LYS A 27 -1.95 -9.54 -14.56
CA LYS A 27 -1.55 -9.88 -13.20
C LYS A 27 -0.43 -8.93 -12.76
N VAL A 28 -0.39 -8.63 -11.47
CA VAL A 28 0.62 -7.78 -10.86
C VAL A 28 1.30 -8.53 -9.74
N ARG A 29 2.63 -8.61 -9.80
CA ARG A 29 3.43 -9.03 -8.66
C ARG A 29 3.58 -7.83 -7.74
N VAL A 30 3.20 -7.99 -6.50
CA VAL A 30 3.14 -6.92 -5.50
C VAL A 30 3.95 -7.25 -4.27
N ARG A 31 4.30 -6.21 -3.53
CA ARG A 31 4.90 -6.27 -2.20
C ARG A 31 4.03 -5.43 -1.26
N TRP A 32 3.64 -6.01 -0.13
CA TRP A 32 2.65 -5.38 0.75
C TRP A 32 3.27 -4.31 1.66
N TYR A 33 2.56 -3.20 1.81
CA TYR A 33 2.74 -2.29 2.93
C TYR A 33 1.70 -2.61 4.00
N TYR A 34 2.15 -2.73 5.23
CA TYR A 34 1.27 -2.93 6.38
C TYR A 34 1.06 -1.63 7.13
N ARG A 35 -0.16 -1.39 7.58
CA ARG A 35 -0.47 -0.34 8.53
C ARG A 35 -0.04 -0.78 9.95
N PRO A 36 0.25 0.15 10.86
CA PRO A 36 0.65 -0.19 12.22
C PRO A 36 -0.30 -1.14 12.96
N GLU A 37 -1.62 -1.02 12.72
CA GLU A 37 -2.67 -1.87 13.30
C GLU A 37 -2.58 -3.33 12.85
N GLU A 38 -1.98 -3.57 11.68
CA GLU A 38 -1.84 -4.91 11.10
C GLU A 38 -0.54 -5.58 11.54
N SER A 39 0.34 -4.86 12.26
CA SER A 39 1.56 -5.41 12.82
C SER A 39 1.29 -6.20 14.10
N ILE A 40 2.14 -7.17 14.43
CA ILE A 40 2.03 -8.00 15.64
C ILE A 40 2.00 -7.13 16.93
N GLY A 41 2.67 -5.98 16.92
CA GLY A 41 2.71 -5.05 18.05
C GLY A 41 1.59 -4.01 18.07
N GLY A 42 0.73 -3.97 17.06
CA GLY A 42 -0.32 -2.97 16.88
C GLY A 42 0.18 -1.53 16.73
N ARG A 43 -0.76 -0.59 16.64
CA ARG A 43 -0.45 0.84 16.58
C ARG A 43 0.07 1.33 17.95
N ARG A 44 1.16 2.10 17.92
CA ARG A 44 1.77 2.78 19.08
C ARG A 44 1.59 4.29 18.96
N GLN A 45 1.78 5.01 20.07
CA GLN A 45 1.56 6.47 20.13
C GLN A 45 2.47 7.27 19.21
N PHE A 46 3.66 6.75 18.91
CA PHE A 46 4.59 7.41 17.98
C PHE A 46 4.31 7.11 16.51
N HIS A 47 3.36 6.21 16.21
CA HIS A 47 3.04 5.90 14.82
C HIS A 47 2.14 6.96 14.19
N GLY A 48 2.53 7.45 13.01
CA GLY A 48 1.77 8.45 12.28
C GLY A 48 0.48 7.89 11.66
N ALA A 49 -0.50 8.76 11.42
CA ALA A 49 -1.78 8.35 10.82
C ALA A 49 -1.63 7.76 9.40
N LYS A 50 -0.63 8.23 8.65
CA LYS A 50 -0.31 7.82 7.27
C LYS A 50 0.93 6.93 7.17
N GLU A 51 1.41 6.41 8.29
CA GLU A 51 2.58 5.53 8.34
C GLU A 51 2.27 4.15 7.80
N LEU A 52 3.25 3.58 7.11
CA LEU A 52 3.23 2.23 6.56
C LEU A 52 4.56 1.54 6.83
N PHE A 53 4.53 0.21 6.87
CA PHE A 53 5.69 -0.65 6.98
C PHE A 53 5.87 -1.46 5.70
N LEU A 54 7.03 -1.32 5.05
CA LEU A 54 7.38 -2.19 3.93
C LEU A 54 7.69 -3.60 4.45
N SER A 55 6.82 -4.55 4.15
CA SER A 55 7.03 -5.96 4.54
C SER A 55 7.92 -6.71 3.55
N ASP A 56 8.29 -7.94 3.87
CA ASP A 56 8.84 -8.94 2.96
C ASP A 56 7.75 -9.84 2.32
N HIS A 57 6.48 -9.51 2.50
CA HIS A 57 5.36 -10.26 1.94
C HIS A 57 5.17 -9.89 0.46
N PHE A 58 5.42 -10.86 -0.41
CA PHE A 58 5.18 -10.78 -1.85
C PHE A 58 3.99 -11.63 -2.25
N ASP A 59 3.23 -11.15 -3.23
CA ASP A 59 2.08 -11.86 -3.76
C ASP A 59 1.84 -11.54 -5.24
N ILE A 60 0.93 -12.27 -5.89
CA ILE A 60 0.44 -12.01 -7.25
C ILE A 60 -1.06 -11.77 -7.20
N GLN A 61 -1.48 -10.60 -7.67
CA GLN A 61 -2.88 -10.20 -7.67
C GLN A 61 -3.37 -9.86 -9.09
N SER A 62 -4.68 -9.93 -9.31
CA SER A 62 -5.29 -9.44 -10.55
C SER A 62 -5.20 -7.92 -10.58
N ALA A 63 -4.83 -7.34 -11.72
CA ALA A 63 -4.78 -5.88 -11.89
C ALA A 63 -6.15 -5.20 -11.63
N HIS A 64 -7.26 -5.94 -11.80
CA HIS A 64 -8.62 -5.47 -11.52
C HIS A 64 -8.90 -5.15 -10.04
N THR A 65 -8.03 -5.59 -9.13
CA THR A 65 -8.14 -5.28 -7.69
C THR A 65 -7.52 -3.92 -7.33
N ILE A 66 -6.84 -3.27 -8.28
CA ILE A 66 -6.27 -1.93 -8.09
C ILE A 66 -7.39 -0.91 -8.14
N GLU A 67 -7.51 -0.11 -7.09
CA GLU A 67 -8.56 0.93 -6.98
C GLU A 67 -8.06 2.32 -7.32
N GLY A 68 -6.76 2.56 -7.17
CA GLY A 68 -6.16 3.87 -7.39
C GLY A 68 -4.64 3.83 -7.16
N LYS A 69 -3.98 4.91 -7.56
CA LYS A 69 -2.55 5.13 -7.34
C LYS A 69 -2.37 5.96 -6.07
N CYS A 70 -1.37 5.64 -5.27
CA CYS A 70 -0.99 6.47 -4.12
C CYS A 70 0.52 6.72 -4.12
N ILE A 71 0.98 7.60 -3.23
CA ILE A 71 2.39 7.97 -3.09
C ILE A 71 2.86 7.58 -1.69
N VAL A 72 3.89 6.75 -1.63
CA VAL A 72 4.58 6.40 -0.38
C VAL A 72 5.92 7.12 -0.37
N HIS A 73 6.01 8.15 0.45
CA HIS A 73 7.20 8.99 0.59
C HIS A 73 8.19 8.38 1.57
N THR A 74 9.45 8.79 1.49
CA THR A 74 10.35 8.65 2.64
C THR A 74 9.89 9.60 3.73
N PHE A 75 10.10 9.24 5.00
CA PHE A 75 9.77 10.11 6.14
C PHE A 75 10.26 11.56 5.94
N LYS A 76 11.51 11.74 5.49
CA LYS A 76 12.11 13.06 5.23
C LYS A 76 11.37 13.88 4.18
N ASN A 77 10.83 13.25 3.14
CA ASN A 77 10.08 13.96 2.10
C ASN A 77 8.66 14.24 2.54
N TYR A 78 8.05 13.30 3.27
CA TYR A 78 6.72 13.45 3.83
C TYR A 78 6.64 14.66 4.79
N THR A 79 7.64 14.82 5.67
CA THR A 79 7.69 15.96 6.61
C THR A 79 7.85 17.33 5.94
N LYS A 80 8.15 17.36 4.63
CA LYS A 80 8.30 18.59 3.85
C LYS A 80 7.06 18.95 3.04
N LEU A 81 6.04 18.10 3.02
CA LEU A 81 4.79 18.40 2.32
C LEU A 81 4.09 19.56 3.02
N GLU A 82 3.73 20.59 2.27
CA GLU A 82 2.93 21.71 2.79
C GLU A 82 1.52 21.25 3.16
N ASN A 83 0.95 20.34 2.36
CA ASN A 83 -0.36 19.76 2.58
C ASN A 83 -0.30 18.24 2.34
N VAL A 84 -0.84 17.47 3.28
CA VAL A 84 -0.91 16.01 3.19
C VAL A 84 -2.24 15.62 2.55
N GLY A 85 -2.19 14.98 1.38
CA GLY A 85 -3.37 14.47 0.68
C GLY A 85 -3.88 13.14 1.23
N ALA A 86 -5.04 12.71 0.73
CA ALA A 86 -5.62 11.40 1.08
C ALA A 86 -4.72 10.24 0.61
N GLU A 87 -4.02 10.42 -0.50
CA GLU A 87 -3.18 9.43 -1.18
C GLU A 87 -1.70 9.48 -0.77
N ASP A 88 -1.34 10.37 0.16
CA ASP A 88 0.03 10.49 0.68
C ASP A 88 0.24 9.62 1.93
N TYR A 89 1.27 8.79 1.86
CA TYR A 89 1.73 7.91 2.92
C TYR A 89 3.23 8.05 3.13
N PHE A 90 3.76 7.48 4.22
CA PHE A 90 5.21 7.47 4.44
C PHE A 90 5.72 6.18 5.07
N VAL A 91 7.01 5.93 4.84
CA VAL A 91 7.85 4.90 5.45
C VAL A 91 9.12 5.49 6.04
#